data_AF-A0A812P681-F1
#
_entry.id   AF-A0A812P681-F1
#
_cell.length_a   1.000
_cell.length_b   1.000
_cell.length_c   1.000
_cell.angle_alpha   90.00
_cell.angle_beta   90.00
_cell.angle_gamma   90.00
#
_symmetry.space_group_name_H-M   'P 1'
#
loop_
_entity.id
_entity.type
_entity.pdbx_description
1 polymer ?
#
loop_
_entity_poly.entity_id
_entity_poly.type
_entity_poly.pdbx_seq_one_letter_code
_entity_poly.pdbx_strand_id
1 'polypeptide(L)'
;MAMTPRRVLLLLCTTGMCLAASCRADGEACDSEDQALLQHDSNPRFNILQVSQTTVRKAKRCANEYFTKLASANLSSDYRPWRYRRMPASGRNMVIGAGMGTTGTHSVVVALEELGLKGYHFKDARASANEHAKEHGLPDYVVPIVEQLKQNTTACYGAIETFDFSTLPDNVEYVSDTPFTELFLDIYTQFPTAKVVLTTRPSLDWAKSRKKHANSPPPVLRPCGLAGVKDYAETDLAAMLDSYNDLVRCVVPPGNLLEVDLFQNGTNLTETLASFLDNRLEGRVEHSRAVNVKRHFLPNCQLASRMLCDSFIVPEKCEGNILDYINK
;
A
#
# COMPACT_ATOMS: atom_id res chain seq x y z
N MET A 1 -1.66 -36.38 -41.11
CA MET A 1 -1.27 -35.07 -41.69
C MET A 1 -1.37 -34.03 -40.58
N ALA A 2 -0.22 -33.57 -40.05
CA ALA A 2 -0.19 -32.54 -39.02
C ALA A 2 -0.32 -31.17 -39.69
N MET A 3 -1.39 -30.43 -39.40
CA MET A 3 -1.54 -29.05 -39.87
C MET A 3 -0.69 -28.12 -39.02
N THR A 4 0.24 -27.41 -39.64
CA THR A 4 1.01 -26.34 -39.03
C THR A 4 0.10 -25.14 -38.72
N PRO A 5 0.16 -24.57 -37.50
CA PRO A 5 -0.69 -23.43 -37.15
C PRO A 5 -0.31 -22.20 -37.98
N ARG A 6 -1.31 -21.56 -38.59
CA ARG A 6 -1.15 -20.31 -39.33
C ARG A 6 -1.02 -19.14 -38.35
N ARG A 7 0.08 -18.39 -38.41
CA ARG A 7 0.21 -17.10 -37.74
C ARG A 7 -0.53 -16.04 -38.57
N VAL A 8 -1.44 -15.29 -37.95
CA VAL A 8 -2.09 -14.13 -38.58
C VAL A 8 -1.40 -12.88 -38.06
N LEU A 9 -0.77 -12.13 -38.95
CA LEU A 9 -0.15 -10.85 -38.65
C LEU A 9 -1.17 -9.75 -38.96
N LEU A 10 -1.68 -9.06 -37.92
CA LEU A 10 -2.52 -7.89 -38.11
C LEU A 10 -1.62 -6.65 -38.16
N LEU A 11 -1.60 -5.95 -39.30
CA LEU A 11 -0.89 -4.69 -39.48
C LEU A 11 -1.91 -3.54 -39.47
N LEU A 12 -1.95 -2.78 -38.38
CA LEU A 12 -2.64 -1.50 -38.33
C LEU A 12 -1.61 -0.41 -38.64
N CYS A 13 -1.68 0.17 -39.84
CA CYS A 13 -0.86 1.31 -40.22
C CYS A 13 -1.76 2.56 -40.23
N THR A 14 -1.50 3.49 -39.31
CA THR A 14 -1.91 4.89 -39.45
C THR A 14 -0.65 5.70 -39.80
N THR A 15 -0.84 6.85 -40.45
CA THR A 15 0.20 7.66 -41.10
C THR A 15 1.51 7.72 -40.29
N GLY A 16 2.47 6.86 -40.63
CA GLY A 16 3.84 6.88 -40.13
C GLY A 16 4.34 5.68 -39.31
N MET A 17 3.48 4.77 -38.81
CA MET A 17 3.95 3.61 -38.03
C MET A 17 3.09 2.37 -38.25
N CYS A 18 3.74 1.21 -38.37
CA CYS A 18 3.08 -0.09 -38.40
C CYS A 18 3.48 -0.87 -37.13
N LEU A 19 2.48 -1.24 -36.32
CA LEU A 19 2.66 -2.11 -35.16
C LEU A 19 2.43 -3.57 -35.57
N ALA A 20 3.34 -4.45 -35.17
CA ALA A 20 3.19 -5.90 -35.31
C ALA A 20 2.90 -6.51 -33.93
N ALA A 21 1.67 -7.01 -33.73
CA ALA A 21 1.33 -7.81 -32.56
C ALA A 21 1.26 -9.29 -32.97
N SER A 22 1.92 -10.16 -32.21
CA SER A 22 1.86 -11.61 -32.39
C SER A 22 1.01 -12.22 -31.28
N CYS A 23 -0.28 -12.45 -31.54
CA CYS A 23 -1.14 -13.25 -30.66
C CYS A 23 -1.04 -14.74 -31.05
N ARG A 24 -1.04 -15.65 -30.05
CA ARG A 24 -1.21 -17.09 -30.30
C ARG A 24 -2.64 -17.35 -30.78
N ALA A 25 -2.81 -18.27 -31.72
CA ALA A 25 -4.09 -18.57 -32.38
C ALA A 25 -5.04 -19.44 -31.53
N ASP A 26 -4.76 -19.59 -30.23
CA ASP A 26 -5.35 -20.63 -29.39
C ASP A 26 -6.72 -20.22 -28.79
N GLY A 27 -7.34 -19.13 -29.29
CA GLY A 27 -8.70 -18.74 -28.94
C GLY A 27 -8.85 -18.04 -27.57
N GLU A 28 -7.82 -17.98 -26.74
CA GLU A 28 -7.76 -17.05 -25.62
C GLU A 28 -7.51 -15.64 -26.15
N ALA A 29 -8.47 -14.75 -25.91
CA ALA A 29 -8.31 -13.34 -26.22
C ALA A 29 -7.04 -12.83 -25.54
N CYS A 30 -6.11 -12.27 -26.32
CA CYS A 30 -5.00 -11.49 -25.78
C CYS A 30 -5.61 -10.46 -24.82
N ASP A 31 -5.35 -10.60 -23.52
CA ASP A 31 -5.87 -9.68 -22.52
C ASP A 31 -5.30 -8.30 -22.85
N SER A 32 -6.16 -7.42 -23.38
CA SER A 32 -5.75 -6.12 -23.93
C SER A 32 -5.08 -5.20 -22.91
N GLU A 33 -5.10 -5.57 -21.63
CA GLU A 33 -4.45 -4.85 -20.53
C GLU A 33 -2.91 -4.95 -20.59
N ASP A 34 -2.32 -6.07 -21.02
CA ASP A 34 -0.85 -6.24 -21.03
C ASP A 34 -0.17 -5.55 -22.22
N GLN A 35 -0.88 -5.36 -23.33
CA GLN A 35 -0.34 -4.66 -24.50
C GLN A 35 -0.21 -3.14 -24.31
N ALA A 36 -0.89 -2.56 -23.32
CA ALA A 36 -0.82 -1.13 -23.04
C ALA A 36 0.46 -0.72 -22.26
N LEU A 37 1.15 -1.68 -21.63
CA LEU A 37 2.36 -1.41 -20.83
C LEU A 37 3.65 -1.41 -21.66
N LEU A 38 3.60 -1.83 -22.92
CA LEU A 38 4.79 -1.98 -23.79
C LEU A 38 5.01 -0.82 -24.78
N GLN A 39 4.48 0.39 -24.53
CA GLN A 39 4.67 1.53 -25.46
C GLN A 39 5.50 2.69 -24.90
N HIS A 40 6.65 2.88 -25.57
CA HIS A 40 7.32 4.13 -25.97
C HIS A 40 8.09 4.99 -24.94
N ASP A 41 9.42 5.00 -25.12
CA ASP A 41 10.41 5.92 -24.50
C ASP A 41 10.29 7.38 -24.96
N SER A 42 9.48 7.70 -25.97
CA SER A 42 9.52 9.01 -26.61
C SER A 42 8.64 10.08 -25.96
N ASN A 43 7.68 9.73 -25.08
CA ASN A 43 6.95 10.73 -24.29
C ASN A 43 6.34 10.17 -22.99
N PRO A 44 6.99 10.36 -21.82
CA PRO A 44 6.52 9.80 -20.56
C PRO A 44 5.15 10.35 -20.11
N ARG A 45 4.73 11.55 -20.57
CA ARG A 45 3.44 12.13 -20.19
C ARG A 45 2.24 11.44 -20.83
N PHE A 46 2.35 11.02 -22.10
CA PHE A 46 1.25 10.30 -22.76
C PHE A 46 1.01 8.94 -22.13
N ASN A 47 2.10 8.27 -21.72
CA ASN A 47 2.03 6.98 -21.04
C ASN A 47 1.26 7.10 -19.70
N ILE A 48 1.56 8.12 -18.88
CA ILE A 48 0.89 8.32 -17.59
C ILE A 48 -0.63 8.51 -17.73
N LEU A 49 -1.10 9.28 -18.72
CA LEU A 49 -2.54 9.51 -18.90
C LEU A 49 -3.27 8.23 -19.31
N GLN A 50 -2.68 7.42 -20.19
CA GLN A 50 -3.27 6.17 -20.62
C GLN A 50 -3.28 5.14 -19.48
N VAL A 51 -2.16 4.98 -18.77
CA VAL A 51 -2.05 4.12 -17.59
C VAL A 51 -3.03 4.57 -16.50
N SER A 52 -3.18 5.88 -16.29
CA SER A 52 -4.17 6.41 -15.33
C SER A 52 -5.60 6.01 -15.72
N GLN A 53 -5.99 6.11 -16.99
CA GLN A 53 -7.34 5.75 -17.42
C GLN A 53 -7.64 4.24 -17.25
N THR A 54 -6.70 3.37 -17.61
CA THR A 54 -6.87 1.92 -17.44
C THR A 54 -6.93 1.55 -15.96
N THR A 55 -6.00 2.09 -15.15
CA THR A 55 -5.99 1.93 -13.69
C THR A 55 -7.31 2.38 -13.06
N VAL A 56 -7.86 3.52 -13.46
CA VAL A 56 -9.13 4.03 -12.92
C VAL A 56 -10.32 3.15 -13.28
N ARG A 57 -10.38 2.62 -14.51
CA ARG A 57 -11.46 1.70 -14.91
C ARG A 57 -11.41 0.41 -14.09
N LYS A 58 -10.21 -0.16 -13.94
CA LYS A 58 -9.97 -1.35 -13.13
C LYS A 58 -10.30 -1.11 -11.65
N ALA A 59 -9.83 0.01 -11.08
CA ALA A 59 -10.15 0.43 -9.72
C ALA A 59 -11.65 0.55 -9.47
N LYS A 60 -12.42 1.13 -10.38
CA LYS A 60 -13.89 1.21 -10.26
C LYS A 60 -14.56 -0.17 -10.23
N ARG A 61 -14.14 -1.09 -11.10
CA ARG A 61 -14.66 -2.47 -11.13
C ARG A 61 -14.37 -3.20 -9.82
N CYS A 62 -13.10 -3.21 -9.41
CA CYS A 62 -12.66 -3.86 -8.17
C CYS A 62 -13.31 -3.25 -6.93
N ALA A 63 -13.46 -1.91 -6.90
CA ALA A 63 -14.16 -1.22 -5.83
C ALA A 63 -15.62 -1.69 -5.72
N ASN A 64 -16.34 -1.81 -6.83
CA ASN A 64 -17.73 -2.29 -6.80
C ASN A 64 -17.85 -3.71 -6.22
N GLU A 65 -16.95 -4.62 -6.61
CA GLU A 65 -16.90 -5.99 -6.06
C GLU A 65 -16.59 -5.95 -4.55
N TYR A 66 -15.61 -5.14 -4.15
CA TYR A 66 -15.27 -4.91 -2.75
C TYR A 66 -16.45 -4.40 -1.91
N PHE A 67 -17.17 -3.37 -2.38
CA PHE A 67 -18.36 -2.85 -1.67
C PHE A 67 -19.51 -3.86 -1.65
N THR A 68 -19.61 -4.72 -2.66
CA THR A 68 -20.58 -5.82 -2.65
C THR A 68 -20.25 -6.83 -1.54
N LYS A 69 -18.98 -7.21 -1.37
CA LYS A 69 -18.53 -8.06 -0.26
C LYS A 69 -18.75 -7.42 1.11
N LEU A 70 -18.56 -6.10 1.21
CA LEU A 70 -18.80 -5.35 2.45
C LEU A 70 -20.27 -5.18 2.81
N ALA A 71 -21.21 -5.38 1.87
CA ALA A 71 -22.64 -5.20 2.15
C ALA A 71 -23.17 -6.17 3.21
N SER A 72 -22.51 -7.32 3.41
CA SER A 72 -22.82 -8.26 4.49
C SER A 72 -22.15 -7.90 5.83
N ALA A 73 -21.24 -6.93 5.85
CA ALA A 73 -20.59 -6.49 7.07
C ALA A 73 -21.47 -5.46 7.80
N ASN A 74 -21.43 -5.46 9.14
CA ASN A 74 -22.22 -4.55 9.99
C ASN A 74 -21.66 -3.11 10.00
N LEU A 75 -21.53 -2.49 8.83
CA LEU A 75 -21.05 -1.12 8.67
C LEU A 75 -22.19 -0.11 8.89
N SER A 76 -21.84 1.09 9.35
CA SER A 76 -22.80 2.20 9.48
C SER A 76 -23.45 2.53 8.13
N SER A 77 -24.73 2.93 8.14
CA SER A 77 -25.44 3.41 6.96
C SER A 77 -24.81 4.66 6.33
N ASP A 78 -23.98 5.38 7.09
CA ASP A 78 -23.27 6.57 6.63
C ASP A 78 -22.00 6.24 5.82
N TYR A 79 -21.58 4.98 5.81
CA TYR A 79 -20.42 4.52 5.04
C TYR A 79 -20.69 4.62 3.54
N ARG A 80 -19.82 5.32 2.82
CA ARG A 80 -20.01 5.61 1.39
C ARG A 80 -19.06 4.79 0.52
N PRO A 81 -19.56 4.26 -0.63
CA PRO A 81 -18.70 3.71 -1.66
C PRO A 81 -17.65 4.71 -2.15
N TRP A 82 -16.48 4.18 -2.55
CA TRP A 82 -15.42 4.97 -3.14
C TRP A 82 -15.91 5.67 -4.41
N ARG A 83 -15.71 6.99 -4.46
CA ARG A 83 -16.04 7.82 -5.62
C ARG A 83 -14.74 8.34 -6.22
N TYR A 84 -14.43 7.82 -7.41
CA TYR A 84 -13.32 8.35 -8.19
C TYR A 84 -13.53 9.83 -8.50
N ARG A 85 -12.51 10.63 -8.19
CA ARG A 85 -12.38 12.02 -8.62
C ARG A 85 -11.19 12.11 -9.57
N ARG A 86 -11.35 12.89 -10.64
CA ARG A 86 -10.22 13.18 -11.51
C ARG A 86 -9.30 14.16 -10.79
N MET A 87 -8.20 13.64 -10.26
CA MET A 87 -7.09 14.38 -9.67
C MET A 87 -5.86 14.31 -10.58
N PRO A 88 -4.87 15.20 -10.42
CA PRO A 88 -3.61 15.09 -11.14
C PRO A 88 -2.95 13.74 -10.88
N ALA A 89 -2.50 13.09 -11.95
CA ALA A 89 -1.69 11.89 -11.84
C ALA A 89 -0.21 12.26 -11.94
N SER A 90 0.61 11.61 -11.13
CA SER A 90 2.05 11.74 -11.09
C SER A 90 2.70 10.47 -11.59
N GLY A 91 3.74 10.63 -12.40
CA GLY A 91 4.62 9.53 -12.83
C GLY A 91 5.72 9.21 -11.83
N ARG A 92 5.72 9.84 -10.63
CA ARG A 92 6.72 9.58 -9.61
C ARG A 92 6.70 8.12 -9.20
N ASN A 93 7.90 7.57 -9.02
CA ASN A 93 8.14 6.21 -8.59
C ASN A 93 7.88 6.04 -7.09
N MET A 94 6.61 6.12 -6.68
CA MET A 94 6.19 5.94 -5.28
C MET A 94 6.12 4.47 -4.88
N VAL A 95 6.45 4.15 -3.63
CA VAL A 95 6.15 2.87 -2.98
C VAL A 95 4.96 3.06 -2.04
N ILE A 96 3.93 2.24 -2.19
CA ILE A 96 2.72 2.30 -1.35
C ILE A 96 2.67 1.04 -0.49
N GLY A 97 2.81 1.20 0.82
CA GLY A 97 2.49 0.17 1.81
C GLY A 97 0.98 0.05 1.93
N ALA A 98 0.39 -0.94 1.26
CA ALA A 98 -1.05 -1.16 1.25
C ALA A 98 -1.52 -2.11 2.36
N GLY A 99 -0.63 -2.58 3.24
CA GLY A 99 -1.00 -3.42 4.38
C GLY A 99 -1.71 -2.65 5.48
N MET A 100 -2.74 -3.27 6.08
CA MET A 100 -3.43 -2.73 7.24
C MET A 100 -2.53 -2.76 8.48
N GLY A 101 -2.64 -1.76 9.36
CA GLY A 101 -1.87 -1.75 10.61
C GLY A 101 -2.02 -3.08 11.37
N THR A 102 -0.94 -3.54 12.01
CA THR A 102 -0.78 -4.88 12.63
C THR A 102 -0.56 -6.06 11.67
N THR A 103 -0.29 -5.79 10.39
CA THR A 103 0.23 -6.79 9.42
C THR A 103 1.76 -6.75 9.25
N GLY A 104 2.50 -6.02 10.12
CA GLY A 104 3.95 -5.86 10.01
C GLY A 104 4.40 -4.68 9.12
N THR A 105 3.53 -3.67 8.97
CA THR A 105 3.80 -2.41 8.26
C THR A 105 5.08 -1.72 8.72
N HIS A 106 5.36 -1.75 10.03
CA HIS A 106 6.58 -1.21 10.63
C HIS A 106 7.85 -1.90 10.12
N SER A 107 7.86 -3.23 10.05
CA SER A 107 9.01 -4.00 9.54
C SER A 107 9.31 -3.69 8.08
N VAL A 108 8.27 -3.52 7.25
CA VAL A 108 8.44 -3.09 5.85
C VAL A 108 9.08 -1.71 5.79
N VAL A 109 8.62 -0.76 6.61
CA VAL A 109 9.18 0.59 6.60
C VAL A 109 10.63 0.62 7.03
N VAL A 110 10.99 -0.11 8.10
CA VAL A 110 12.39 -0.24 8.52
C VAL A 110 13.25 -0.78 7.37
N ALA A 111 12.78 -1.80 6.66
CA ALA A 111 13.51 -2.38 5.52
C ALA A 111 13.62 -1.40 4.34
N LEU A 112 12.57 -0.64 4.01
CA LEU A 112 12.62 0.41 2.98
C LEU A 112 13.65 1.50 3.33
N GLU A 113 13.72 1.89 4.61
CA GLU A 113 14.72 2.86 5.09
C GLU A 113 16.14 2.30 5.10
N GLU A 114 16.33 1.00 5.36
CA GLU A 114 17.62 0.32 5.17
C GLU A 114 18.07 0.31 3.70
N LEU A 115 17.13 0.29 2.76
CA LEU A 115 17.37 0.46 1.32
C LEU A 115 17.59 1.92 0.91
N GLY A 116 17.57 2.86 1.86
CA GLY A 116 17.85 4.28 1.64
C GLY A 116 16.68 5.06 1.05
N LEU A 117 15.45 4.54 1.14
CA LEU A 117 14.26 5.31 0.79
C LEU A 117 13.83 6.17 1.97
N LYS A 118 13.21 7.31 1.66
CA LYS A 118 12.59 8.23 2.63
C LYS A 118 11.08 8.22 2.45
N GLY A 119 10.33 8.35 3.53
CA GLY A 119 8.87 8.27 3.45
C GLY A 119 8.19 8.53 4.77
N TYR A 120 6.95 8.08 4.87
CA TYR A 120 6.12 8.26 6.04
C TYR A 120 5.49 6.93 6.49
N HIS A 121 5.41 6.75 7.82
CA HIS A 121 4.59 5.74 8.46
C HIS A 121 3.79 6.35 9.62
N PHE A 122 2.61 5.82 9.92
CA PHE A 122 1.86 6.24 11.11
C PHE A 122 2.72 6.09 12.38
N LYS A 123 2.93 7.17 13.12
CA LYS A 123 3.79 7.17 14.32
C LYS A 123 5.22 6.67 14.05
N ASP A 124 5.78 7.11 12.92
CA ASP A 124 7.13 6.91 12.37
C ASP A 124 8.00 5.82 13.03
N ALA A 125 8.25 4.78 12.25
CA ALA A 125 8.90 3.54 12.64
C ALA A 125 10.33 3.69 13.21
N ARG A 126 11.10 4.69 12.77
CA ARG A 126 12.40 5.03 13.35
C ARG A 126 12.37 6.17 14.34
N ALA A 127 11.30 6.92 14.38
CA ALA A 127 11.13 8.01 15.32
C ALA A 127 10.53 7.50 16.66
N SER A 128 10.05 6.25 16.68
CA SER A 128 9.92 5.45 17.91
C SER A 128 11.23 4.83 18.40
N ALA A 129 12.29 4.78 17.56
CA ALA A 129 13.61 4.26 17.91
C ALA A 129 14.66 5.38 18.17
N ASN A 130 14.47 6.57 17.58
CA ASN A 130 15.25 7.78 17.79
C ASN A 130 14.31 8.90 18.29
N GLU A 131 14.74 9.65 19.29
CA GLU A 131 14.03 10.75 19.97
C GLU A 131 13.39 11.82 19.07
N HIS A 132 13.71 11.86 17.77
CA HIS A 132 13.25 12.86 16.80
C HIS A 132 11.74 12.83 16.46
N ALA A 133 10.97 11.75 16.71
CA ALA A 133 9.50 11.81 16.53
C ALA A 133 8.86 12.85 17.45
N LYS A 134 9.37 12.89 18.69
CA LYS A 134 8.71 13.62 19.77
C LYS A 134 8.73 15.13 19.52
N GLU A 135 9.71 15.62 18.78
CA GLU A 135 9.87 17.05 18.50
C GLU A 135 9.14 17.51 17.23
N HIS A 136 8.85 16.64 16.26
CA HIS A 136 8.47 17.08 14.91
C HIS A 136 7.00 16.89 14.51
N GLY A 137 6.16 16.29 15.38
CA GLY A 137 4.72 16.17 15.11
C GLY A 137 4.39 15.37 13.84
N LEU A 138 3.15 15.48 13.36
CA LEU A 138 2.78 14.95 12.05
C LEU A 138 3.34 15.89 10.97
N PRO A 139 3.88 15.38 9.84
CA PRO A 139 4.30 16.25 8.75
C PRO A 139 3.14 17.11 8.25
N ASP A 140 3.40 18.40 7.97
CA ASP A 140 2.36 19.38 7.59
C ASP A 140 1.47 18.92 6.42
N TYR A 141 2.02 18.14 5.49
CA TYR A 141 1.28 17.60 4.35
C TYR A 141 0.31 16.47 4.71
N VAL A 142 0.46 15.83 5.87
CA VAL A 142 -0.40 14.75 6.36
C VAL A 142 -1.46 15.25 7.34
N VAL A 143 -1.14 16.31 8.10
CA VAL A 143 -2.01 16.91 9.14
C VAL A 143 -3.44 17.12 8.63
N PRO A 144 -3.68 17.75 7.46
CA PRO A 144 -5.05 18.00 6.98
C PRO A 144 -5.88 16.73 6.82
N ILE A 145 -5.27 15.61 6.41
CA ILE A 145 -6.01 14.35 6.27
C ILE A 145 -6.25 13.73 7.64
N VAL A 146 -5.20 13.58 8.45
CA VAL A 146 -5.29 12.85 9.73
C VAL A 146 -6.26 13.52 10.68
N GLU A 147 -6.24 14.85 10.76
CA GLU A 147 -7.18 15.58 11.62
C GLU A 147 -8.61 15.51 11.10
N GLN A 148 -8.81 15.52 9.77
CA GLN A 148 -10.15 15.45 9.19
C GLN A 148 -10.77 14.05 9.25
N LEU A 149 -9.95 12.99 9.25
CA LEU A 149 -10.42 11.62 9.50
C LEU A 149 -11.05 11.45 10.90
N LYS A 150 -10.72 12.33 11.85
CA LYS A 150 -11.31 12.35 13.20
C LYS A 150 -12.56 13.23 13.30
N GLN A 151 -12.86 14.02 12.28
CA GLN A 151 -14.02 14.93 12.28
C GLN A 151 -15.31 14.17 11.92
N ASN A 152 -16.44 14.90 11.89
CA ASN A 152 -17.70 14.33 11.42
C ASN A 152 -17.61 13.83 9.97
N THR A 153 -18.52 12.92 9.61
CA THR A 153 -18.55 12.22 8.32
C THR A 153 -18.45 13.15 7.11
N THR A 154 -19.13 14.30 7.13
CA THR A 154 -19.13 15.25 6.01
C THR A 154 -17.78 15.93 5.83
N ALA A 155 -17.17 16.40 6.93
CA ALA A 155 -15.85 17.04 6.91
C ALA A 155 -14.76 16.04 6.47
N CYS A 156 -14.80 14.82 7.00
CA CYS A 156 -13.88 13.74 6.63
C CYS A 156 -13.90 13.45 5.12
N TYR A 157 -15.08 13.22 4.53
CA TYR A 157 -15.19 12.99 3.09
C TYR A 157 -14.78 14.22 2.27
N GLY A 158 -15.14 15.42 2.71
CA GLY A 158 -14.75 16.66 2.04
C GLY A 158 -13.22 16.82 1.95
N ALA A 159 -12.51 16.51 3.03
CA ALA A 159 -11.05 16.55 3.06
C ALA A 159 -10.43 15.52 2.10
N ILE A 160 -10.87 14.25 2.16
CA ILE A 160 -10.34 13.19 1.29
C ILE A 160 -10.60 13.51 -0.19
N GLU A 161 -11.80 13.99 -0.53
CA GLU A 161 -12.18 14.24 -1.93
C GLU A 161 -11.48 15.44 -2.56
N THR A 162 -10.86 16.30 -1.75
CA THR A 162 -10.15 17.50 -2.22
C THR A 162 -8.63 17.40 -2.07
N PHE A 163 -8.13 16.34 -1.43
CA PHE A 163 -6.71 16.18 -1.20
C PHE A 163 -5.97 15.70 -2.47
N ASP A 164 -4.98 16.49 -2.90
CA ASP A 164 -4.10 16.17 -4.01
C ASP A 164 -2.89 15.39 -3.51
N PHE A 165 -2.90 14.06 -3.67
CA PHE A 165 -1.77 13.21 -3.28
C PHE A 165 -0.57 13.41 -4.20
N SER A 166 -0.75 13.96 -5.41
CA SER A 166 0.38 14.27 -6.30
C SER A 166 1.30 15.37 -5.78
N THR A 167 0.82 16.17 -4.80
CA THR A 167 1.60 17.25 -4.17
C THR A 167 2.37 16.81 -2.92
N LEU A 168 2.46 15.51 -2.64
CA LEU A 168 3.37 15.00 -1.60
C LEU A 168 4.79 15.54 -1.87
N PRO A 169 5.59 15.88 -0.84
CA PRO A 169 6.95 16.38 -1.07
C PRO A 169 7.81 15.43 -1.90
N ASP A 170 8.72 15.96 -2.72
CA ASP A 170 9.53 15.16 -3.64
C ASP A 170 10.48 14.17 -2.95
N ASN A 171 10.84 14.44 -1.69
CA ASN A 171 11.65 13.54 -0.87
C ASN A 171 10.85 12.43 -0.18
N VAL A 172 9.52 12.36 -0.39
CA VAL A 172 8.68 11.26 0.07
C VAL A 172 8.59 10.23 -1.04
N GLU A 173 9.23 9.09 -0.83
CA GLU A 173 9.37 8.00 -1.80
C GLU A 173 8.51 6.80 -1.44
N TYR A 174 8.11 6.68 -0.17
CA TYR A 174 7.12 5.73 0.28
C TYR A 174 6.10 6.33 1.26
N VAL A 175 4.92 5.73 1.31
CA VAL A 175 3.90 5.96 2.34
C VAL A 175 3.34 4.62 2.80
N SER A 176 3.07 4.45 4.09
CA SER A 176 2.58 3.20 4.67
C SER A 176 1.75 3.43 5.93
N ASP A 177 0.86 2.49 6.25
CA ASP A 177 -0.04 2.52 7.42
C ASP A 177 -1.00 3.74 7.40
N THR A 178 -1.67 4.01 8.50
CA THR A 178 -2.67 5.09 8.60
C THR A 178 -2.07 6.49 8.35
N PRO A 179 -2.70 7.35 7.51
CA PRO A 179 -3.98 7.18 6.82
C PRO A 179 -3.89 6.58 5.42
N PHE A 180 -2.69 6.25 4.95
CA PHE A 180 -2.46 5.95 3.54
C PHE A 180 -3.06 4.61 3.11
N THR A 181 -3.07 3.61 3.99
CA THR A 181 -3.72 2.32 3.72
C THR A 181 -5.23 2.48 3.52
N GLU A 182 -5.88 3.26 4.36
CA GLU A 182 -7.33 3.50 4.28
C GLU A 182 -7.70 4.36 3.05
N LEU A 183 -6.74 5.09 2.49
CA LEU A 183 -6.89 5.93 1.31
C LEU A 183 -6.22 5.32 0.06
N PHE A 184 -5.99 4.01 0.08
CA PHE A 184 -5.22 3.30 -0.95
C PHE A 184 -5.64 3.63 -2.39
N LEU A 185 -6.94 3.57 -2.71
CA LEU A 185 -7.40 3.89 -4.08
C LEU A 185 -7.19 5.36 -4.47
N ASP A 186 -7.26 6.27 -3.51
CA ASP A 186 -7.09 7.71 -3.75
C ASP A 186 -5.64 8.05 -4.09
N ILE A 187 -4.70 7.38 -3.41
CA ILE A 187 -3.27 7.51 -3.67
C ILE A 187 -2.89 6.75 -4.94
N TYR A 188 -3.31 5.49 -5.09
CA TYR A 188 -2.91 4.64 -6.21
C TYR A 188 -3.39 5.18 -7.56
N THR A 189 -4.57 5.79 -7.61
CA THR A 189 -5.05 6.40 -8.86
C THR A 189 -4.30 7.68 -9.26
N GLN A 190 -3.63 8.34 -8.31
CA GLN A 190 -2.74 9.48 -8.56
C GLN A 190 -1.29 9.04 -8.80
N PHE A 191 -0.88 7.84 -8.38
CA PHE A 191 0.43 7.25 -8.68
C PHE A 191 0.27 5.87 -9.35
N PRO A 192 -0.26 5.82 -10.58
CA PRO A 192 -0.68 4.55 -11.18
C PRO A 192 0.50 3.64 -11.58
N THR A 193 1.73 4.14 -11.56
CA THR A 193 2.99 3.38 -11.76
C THR A 193 3.68 3.01 -10.43
N ALA A 194 3.04 3.25 -9.29
CA ALA A 194 3.58 2.90 -7.99
C ALA A 194 3.85 1.39 -7.85
N LYS A 195 4.90 1.06 -7.09
CA LYS A 195 5.10 -0.29 -6.57
C LYS A 195 4.32 -0.39 -5.27
N VAL A 196 3.55 -1.46 -5.10
CA VAL A 196 2.68 -1.66 -3.94
C VAL A 196 3.19 -2.84 -3.14
N VAL A 197 3.40 -2.65 -1.84
CA VAL A 197 3.75 -3.70 -0.90
C VAL A 197 2.53 -3.99 -0.04
N LEU A 198 1.95 -5.17 -0.20
CA LEU A 198 0.82 -5.65 0.58
C LEU A 198 1.32 -6.61 1.66
N THR A 199 1.42 -6.15 2.89
CA THR A 199 1.67 -7.03 4.03
C THR A 199 0.39 -7.72 4.46
N THR A 200 0.44 -9.04 4.60
CA THR A 200 -0.71 -9.85 5.00
C THR A 200 -0.44 -10.59 6.30
N ARG A 201 -1.53 -11.08 6.89
CA ARG A 201 -1.60 -11.91 8.10
C ARG A 201 -2.90 -12.71 8.02
N PRO A 202 -2.98 -13.93 8.57
CA PRO A 202 -4.25 -14.63 8.72
C PRO A 202 -5.30 -13.70 9.34
N SER A 203 -6.45 -13.52 8.68
CA SER A 203 -7.36 -12.40 8.95
C SER A 203 -7.98 -12.43 10.34
N LEU A 204 -8.25 -13.61 10.89
CA LEU A 204 -8.72 -13.77 12.26
C LEU A 204 -7.64 -13.43 13.30
N ASP A 205 -6.38 -13.80 13.05
CA ASP A 205 -5.27 -13.45 13.93
C ASP A 205 -4.95 -11.95 13.87
N TRP A 206 -5.10 -11.36 12.69
CA TRP A 206 -5.08 -9.91 12.53
C TRP A 206 -6.19 -9.25 13.35
N ALA A 207 -7.45 -9.70 13.25
CA ALA A 207 -8.57 -9.09 13.98
C ALA A 207 -8.33 -9.10 15.49
N LYS A 208 -7.91 -10.26 16.06
CA LYS A 208 -7.52 -10.39 17.47
C LYS A 208 -6.39 -9.44 17.87
N SER A 209 -5.38 -9.30 17.01
CA SER A 209 -4.27 -8.38 17.25
C SER A 209 -4.73 -6.92 17.18
N ARG A 210 -5.56 -6.57 16.20
CA ARG A 210 -6.04 -5.21 15.96
C ARG A 210 -6.99 -4.73 17.05
N LYS A 211 -7.75 -5.62 17.70
CA LYS A 211 -8.60 -5.30 18.86
C LYS A 211 -7.87 -4.64 20.02
N LYS A 212 -6.56 -4.89 20.16
CA LYS A 212 -5.69 -4.19 21.15
C LYS A 212 -5.55 -2.69 20.85
N HIS A 213 -5.90 -2.26 19.64
CA HIS A 213 -5.93 -0.88 19.19
C HIS A 213 -7.38 -0.42 19.06
N ALA A 214 -8.13 -0.45 20.16
CA ALA A 214 -9.59 -0.32 20.21
C ALA A 214 -10.19 0.86 19.41
N ASN A 215 -9.49 1.99 19.36
CA ASN A 215 -9.94 3.22 18.67
C ASN A 215 -9.41 3.36 17.24
N SER A 216 -8.67 2.39 16.72
CA SER A 216 -8.26 2.37 15.32
C SER A 216 -9.45 2.11 14.40
N PRO A 217 -9.43 2.62 13.16
CA PRO A 217 -10.50 2.36 12.21
C PRO A 217 -10.55 0.87 11.79
N PRO A 218 -11.73 0.36 11.40
CA PRO A 218 -11.86 -0.95 10.74
C PRO A 218 -11.10 -0.96 9.41
N PRO A 219 -10.75 -2.15 8.86
CA PRO A 219 -9.88 -2.28 7.70
C PRO A 219 -10.67 -2.04 6.41
N VAL A 220 -11.18 -0.83 6.25
CA VAL A 220 -11.99 -0.42 5.10
C VAL A 220 -11.48 0.87 4.46
N LEU A 221 -11.83 1.08 3.19
CA LEU A 221 -11.51 2.33 2.50
C LEU A 221 -12.26 3.51 3.12
N ARG A 222 -11.58 4.65 3.32
CA ARG A 222 -12.18 5.92 3.78
C ARG A 222 -13.15 5.71 4.97
N PRO A 223 -12.67 5.31 6.16
CA PRO A 223 -13.49 4.95 7.33
C PRO A 223 -14.15 6.15 8.03
N CYS A 224 -14.61 7.14 7.26
CA CYS A 224 -15.28 8.34 7.77
C CYS A 224 -16.56 7.98 8.52
N GLY A 225 -16.69 8.48 9.75
CA GLY A 225 -17.88 8.25 10.58
C GLY A 225 -18.02 6.81 11.08
N LEU A 226 -17.01 5.96 10.89
CA LEU A 226 -17.01 4.61 11.45
C LEU A 226 -16.49 4.61 12.88
N ALA A 227 -17.05 3.70 13.67
CA ALA A 227 -16.60 3.46 15.02
C ALA A 227 -15.23 2.74 15.02
N GLY A 228 -14.61 2.61 16.19
CA GLY A 228 -13.33 1.91 16.29
C GLY A 228 -13.49 0.40 16.09
N VAL A 229 -12.40 -0.31 15.84
CA VAL A 229 -12.40 -1.79 15.73
C VAL A 229 -13.01 -2.49 16.95
N LYS A 230 -13.04 -1.85 18.13
CA LYS A 230 -13.69 -2.40 19.32
C LYS A 230 -15.19 -2.70 19.14
N ASP A 231 -15.85 -1.98 18.23
CA ASP A 231 -17.31 -2.03 18.04
C ASP A 231 -17.77 -3.12 17.04
N TYR A 232 -16.84 -3.88 16.46
CA TYR A 232 -17.11 -4.92 15.45
C TYR A 232 -16.79 -6.33 15.96
N ALA A 233 -17.47 -7.38 15.49
CA ALA A 233 -17.05 -8.74 15.79
C ALA A 233 -15.70 -9.07 15.12
N GLU A 234 -14.90 -9.96 15.70
CA GLU A 234 -13.61 -10.37 15.10
C GLU A 234 -13.80 -11.01 13.71
N THR A 235 -14.88 -11.77 13.52
CA THR A 235 -15.25 -12.37 12.23
C THR A 235 -15.58 -11.31 11.18
N ASP A 236 -16.26 -10.23 11.57
CA ASP A 236 -16.58 -9.13 10.65
C ASP A 236 -15.30 -8.40 10.25
N LEU A 237 -14.43 -8.11 11.23
CA LEU A 237 -13.12 -7.50 11.00
C LEU A 237 -12.24 -8.34 10.08
N ALA A 238 -12.23 -9.66 10.26
CA ALA A 238 -11.50 -10.59 9.40
C ALA A 238 -12.05 -10.55 7.95
N ALA A 239 -13.37 -10.62 7.78
CA ALA A 239 -14.01 -10.55 6.46
C ALA A 239 -13.77 -9.19 5.75
N MET A 240 -13.77 -8.08 6.50
CA MET A 240 -13.41 -6.76 5.98
C MET A 240 -11.95 -6.72 5.52
N LEU A 241 -11.02 -7.30 6.29
CA LEU A 241 -9.60 -7.37 5.92
C LEU A 241 -9.40 -8.20 4.65
N ASP A 242 -10.03 -9.38 4.57
CA ASP A 242 -9.94 -10.24 3.39
C ASP A 242 -10.49 -9.52 2.15
N SER A 243 -11.63 -8.84 2.29
CA SER A 243 -12.20 -8.02 1.22
C SER A 243 -11.25 -6.90 0.77
N TYR A 244 -10.59 -6.23 1.71
CA TYR A 244 -9.63 -5.17 1.41
C TYR A 244 -8.38 -5.71 0.71
N ASN A 245 -7.83 -6.85 1.15
CA ASN A 245 -6.68 -7.48 0.49
C ASN A 245 -7.03 -7.90 -0.94
N ASP A 246 -8.22 -8.46 -1.16
CA ASP A 246 -8.72 -8.80 -2.49
C ASP A 246 -8.86 -7.57 -3.40
N LEU A 247 -9.30 -6.44 -2.85
CA LEU A 247 -9.33 -5.18 -3.59
C LEU A 247 -7.92 -4.79 -4.06
N VAL A 248 -6.91 -4.82 -3.18
CA VAL A 248 -5.53 -4.46 -3.55
C VAL A 248 -5.02 -5.38 -4.66
N ARG A 249 -5.20 -6.70 -4.53
CA ARG A 249 -4.82 -7.68 -5.56
C ARG A 249 -5.54 -7.46 -6.88
N CYS A 250 -6.82 -7.09 -6.85
CA CYS A 250 -7.61 -6.83 -8.04
C CYS A 250 -7.14 -5.58 -8.79
N VAL A 251 -6.77 -4.52 -8.05
CA VAL A 251 -6.44 -3.21 -8.63
C VAL A 251 -5.01 -3.16 -9.15
N VAL A 252 -4.05 -3.72 -8.42
CA VAL A 252 -2.62 -3.59 -8.73
C VAL A 252 -2.19 -4.67 -9.72
N PRO A 253 -1.54 -4.32 -10.85
CA PRO A 253 -0.94 -5.30 -11.74
C PRO A 253 0.08 -6.18 -11.01
N PRO A 254 0.16 -7.50 -11.28
CA PRO A 254 1.07 -8.41 -10.57
C PRO A 254 2.53 -7.95 -10.55
N GLY A 255 3.05 -7.41 -11.66
CA GLY A 255 4.43 -6.90 -11.71
C GLY A 255 4.70 -5.66 -10.82
N ASN A 256 3.65 -5.01 -10.33
CA ASN A 256 3.72 -3.86 -9.42
C ASN A 256 3.24 -4.20 -8.01
N LEU A 257 2.92 -5.46 -7.71
CA LEU A 257 2.47 -5.91 -6.40
C LEU A 257 3.50 -6.88 -5.79
N LEU A 258 3.98 -6.56 -4.60
CA LEU A 258 4.69 -7.50 -3.73
C LEU A 258 3.79 -7.81 -2.54
N GLU A 259 3.32 -9.05 -2.46
CA GLU A 259 2.61 -9.55 -1.29
C GLU A 259 3.58 -10.28 -0.37
N VAL A 260 3.57 -9.94 0.92
CA VAL A 260 4.44 -10.57 1.93
C VAL A 260 3.66 -10.91 3.19
N ASP A 261 3.72 -12.18 3.59
CA ASP A 261 3.28 -12.62 4.91
C ASP A 261 4.49 -12.66 5.84
N LEU A 262 4.50 -11.76 6.83
CA LEU A 262 5.61 -11.64 7.80
C LEU A 262 5.42 -12.54 9.03
N PHE A 263 4.31 -13.26 9.11
CA PHE A 263 3.96 -14.15 10.22
C PHE A 263 4.25 -15.61 9.89
N GLN A 264 4.63 -15.90 8.64
CA GLN A 264 5.17 -17.19 8.24
C GLN A 264 6.70 -17.17 8.31
N ASN A 265 7.29 -18.33 8.64
CA ASN A 265 8.73 -18.43 8.86
C ASN A 265 9.55 -18.11 7.59
N GLY A 266 10.60 -17.30 7.73
CA GLY A 266 11.74 -17.30 6.82
C GLY A 266 11.82 -16.19 5.75
N THR A 267 11.02 -15.13 5.84
CA THR A 267 11.08 -14.04 4.84
C THR A 267 12.30 -13.14 5.06
N ASN A 268 13.27 -13.17 4.14
CA ASN A 268 14.32 -12.14 4.08
C ASN A 268 13.75 -10.85 3.47
N LEU A 269 13.08 -10.05 4.30
CA LEU A 269 12.28 -8.90 3.87
C LEU A 269 13.10 -7.86 3.09
N THR A 270 14.27 -7.49 3.60
CA THR A 270 15.12 -6.46 2.96
C THR A 270 15.61 -6.92 1.59
N GLU A 271 16.03 -8.17 1.44
CA GLU A 271 16.44 -8.73 0.14
C GLU A 271 15.26 -8.83 -0.84
N THR A 272 14.10 -9.27 -0.34
CA THR A 272 12.87 -9.37 -1.14
C THR A 272 12.44 -7.99 -1.66
N LEU A 273 12.47 -6.97 -0.80
CA LEU A 273 12.18 -5.59 -1.18
C LEU A 273 13.22 -5.04 -2.16
N ALA A 274 14.51 -5.31 -1.94
CA ALA A 274 15.57 -4.87 -2.85
C ALA A 274 15.35 -5.43 -4.27
N SER A 275 15.04 -6.72 -4.39
CA SER A 275 14.77 -7.36 -5.67
C SER A 275 13.50 -6.80 -6.34
N PHE A 276 12.44 -6.59 -5.57
CA PHE A 276 11.20 -6.01 -6.09
C PHE A 276 11.36 -4.55 -6.56
N LEU A 277 12.29 -3.82 -5.93
CA LEU A 277 12.57 -2.41 -6.21
C LEU A 277 13.79 -2.19 -7.10
N ASP A 278 14.39 -3.23 -7.70
CA ASP A 278 15.71 -3.16 -8.35
C ASP A 278 15.85 -1.99 -9.35
N ASN A 279 14.88 -1.84 -10.27
CA ASN A 279 14.81 -0.74 -11.25
C ASN A 279 14.72 0.68 -10.63
N ARG A 280 14.53 0.80 -9.31
CA ARG A 280 14.44 2.07 -8.57
C ARG A 280 15.63 2.33 -7.67
N LEU A 281 16.41 1.30 -7.37
CA LEU A 281 17.61 1.42 -6.55
C LEU A 281 18.86 1.72 -7.39
N GLU A 282 18.76 1.70 -8.72
CA GLU A 282 19.83 2.11 -9.62
C GLU A 282 20.39 3.49 -9.24
N GLY A 283 21.69 3.55 -8.99
CA GLY A 283 22.38 4.76 -8.49
C GLY A 283 22.46 4.92 -6.97
N ARG A 284 21.76 4.10 -6.17
CA ARG A 284 21.82 4.13 -4.68
C ARG A 284 22.61 2.97 -4.07
N VAL A 285 22.70 1.83 -4.76
CA VAL A 285 23.28 0.59 -4.23
C VAL A 285 24.78 0.70 -3.89
N GLU A 286 25.52 1.63 -4.51
CA GLU A 286 26.93 1.86 -4.16
C GLU A 286 27.11 2.28 -2.68
N HIS A 287 26.12 2.96 -2.09
CA HIS A 287 26.20 3.39 -0.68
C HIS A 287 25.79 2.27 0.29
N SER A 288 24.75 1.49 -0.01
CA SER A 288 24.21 0.48 0.93
C SER A 288 25.15 -0.73 1.11
N ARG A 289 25.89 -1.12 0.06
CA ARG A 289 26.92 -2.17 0.18
C ARG A 289 28.09 -1.73 1.07
N ALA A 290 28.47 -0.45 1.05
CA ALA A 290 29.52 0.09 1.92
C ALA A 290 29.10 0.14 3.40
N VAL A 291 27.81 0.35 3.69
CA VAL A 291 27.27 0.36 5.06
C VAL A 291 27.20 -1.04 5.65
N ASN A 292 26.90 -2.08 4.85
CA ASN A 292 26.87 -3.46 5.34
C ASN A 292 28.28 -4.04 5.66
N VAL A 293 29.35 -3.47 5.11
CA VAL A 293 30.73 -3.85 5.47
C VAL A 293 31.20 -3.19 6.78
N LYS A 294 30.49 -2.16 7.27
CA LYS A 294 30.78 -1.48 8.54
C LYS A 294 29.83 -1.80 9.69
N ARG A 295 28.90 -2.75 9.55
CA ARG A 295 28.21 -3.32 10.72
C ARG A 295 29.24 -4.08 11.54
N HIS A 296 29.81 -3.37 12.51
CA HIS A 296 30.60 -3.92 13.59
C HIS A 296 29.98 -5.23 14.10
N PHE A 297 30.80 -6.27 14.09
CA PHE A 297 30.73 -7.36 15.05
C PHE A 297 30.49 -6.77 16.45
N LEU A 298 29.24 -6.72 16.90
CA LEU A 298 28.90 -6.70 18.31
C LEU A 298 28.78 -8.17 18.72
N PRO A 299 29.71 -8.73 19.51
CA PRO A 299 29.80 -10.18 19.70
C PRO A 299 28.65 -10.82 20.50
N ASN A 300 27.63 -10.08 20.95
CA ASN A 300 26.68 -10.57 21.97
C ASN A 300 25.19 -10.39 21.60
N CYS A 301 24.80 -10.67 20.36
CA CYS A 301 23.38 -10.74 19.96
C CYS A 301 23.02 -12.06 19.25
N GLN A 302 23.55 -13.19 19.72
CA GLN A 302 23.15 -14.53 19.25
C GLN A 302 21.87 -15.08 19.91
N LEU A 303 21.21 -14.33 20.80
CA LEU A 303 20.02 -14.80 21.52
C LEU A 303 18.68 -14.23 21.00
N ALA A 304 18.67 -13.36 19.98
CA ALA A 304 17.46 -12.67 19.53
C ALA A 304 16.78 -13.27 18.28
N SER A 305 17.26 -14.38 17.71
CA SER A 305 16.60 -15.02 16.54
C SER A 305 15.53 -16.06 16.89
N ARG A 306 15.22 -16.26 18.18
CA ARG A 306 14.17 -17.21 18.62
C ARG A 306 13.07 -16.59 19.49
N MET A 307 13.05 -15.28 19.70
CA MET A 307 12.21 -14.67 20.74
C MET A 307 11.38 -13.46 20.29
N LEU A 308 11.19 -13.25 18.98
CA LEU A 308 10.46 -12.08 18.46
C LEU A 308 9.09 -12.40 17.84
N CYS A 309 8.58 -13.63 17.95
CA CYS A 309 7.26 -13.96 17.40
C CYS A 309 6.18 -14.37 18.43
N ASP A 310 6.52 -14.72 19.68
CA ASP A 310 5.52 -15.33 20.59
C ASP A 310 5.31 -14.66 21.97
N SER A 311 5.88 -13.48 22.26
CA SER A 311 5.68 -12.89 23.59
C SER A 311 5.81 -11.36 23.60
N PHE A 312 4.71 -10.66 23.34
CA PHE A 312 4.48 -9.39 24.04
C PHE A 312 4.10 -9.72 25.49
N ILE A 313 5.09 -10.05 26.31
CA ILE A 313 4.97 -9.82 27.76
C ILE A 313 5.21 -8.33 27.93
N VAL A 314 4.12 -7.61 28.16
CA VAL A 314 4.15 -6.25 28.69
C VAL A 314 4.86 -6.35 30.05
N PRO A 315 5.92 -5.55 30.32
CA PRO A 315 6.40 -5.42 31.68
C PRO A 315 5.26 -4.84 32.52
N GLU A 316 4.77 -5.61 33.50
CA GLU A 316 3.92 -5.07 34.56
C GLU A 316 4.61 -3.85 35.17
N LYS A 317 3.87 -2.74 35.25
CA LYS A 317 4.23 -1.41 35.80
C LYS A 317 4.90 -0.42 34.85
N CYS A 318 4.10 0.08 33.92
CA CYS A 318 4.03 1.52 33.70
C CYS A 318 2.61 1.98 34.08
N GLU A 319 2.40 2.27 35.37
CA GLU A 319 1.22 2.99 35.83
C GLU A 319 1.37 4.46 35.43
N GLY A 320 0.84 4.78 34.26
CA GLY A 320 0.62 6.13 33.76
C GLY A 320 -0.66 6.11 32.95
N ASN A 321 -1.69 6.79 33.44
CA ASN A 321 -3.04 6.76 32.90
C ASN A 321 -3.05 7.34 31.47
N ILE A 322 -3.27 6.47 30.47
CA ILE A 322 -3.18 6.80 29.04
C ILE A 322 -4.34 7.68 28.54
N LEU A 323 -5.31 7.97 29.42
CA LEU A 323 -6.47 8.82 29.13
C LEU A 323 -6.24 10.32 29.36
N ASP A 324 -5.09 10.73 29.91
CA ASP A 324 -4.81 12.16 30.16
C ASP A 324 -4.24 12.93 28.95
N TYR A 325 -3.97 12.28 27.81
CA TYR A 325 -3.23 12.90 26.69
C TYR A 325 -3.98 12.98 25.37
N ILE A 326 -5.33 13.00 25.40
CA ILE A 326 -6.17 13.27 24.22
C ILE A 326 -6.77 14.69 24.22
N ASN A 327 -6.47 15.54 25.22
CA ASN A 327 -6.94 16.93 25.28
C ASN A 327 -5.82 17.98 25.40
N LYS A 328 -4.71 17.83 24.66
CA LYS A 328 -3.74 18.92 24.43
C LYS A 328 -3.28 18.95 23.00
#